data_AF-A0A0A9DR99-F1
#
_entry.id   AF-A0A0A9DR99-F1
#
_cell.length_a   1.000
_cell.length_b   1.000
_cell.length_c   1.000
_cell.angle_alpha   90.00
_cell.angle_beta   90.00
_cell.angle_gamma   90.00
#
_symmetry.space_group_name_H-M   'P 1'
#
loop_
_entity.id
_entity.type
_entity.pdbx_description
1 polymer ?
#
loop_
_entity_poly.entity_id
_entity_poly.type
_entity_poly.pdbx_seq_one_letter_code
_entity_poly.pdbx_strand_id
1 'polypeptide(L)' 'MVNKMGFFAEAGPVQIFVSNHLIPDDMEFQSGDVPNYTTSDGSVKIQKESEFCIGTIKDDFLGVISDPGGAV' A
#
# COMPACT_ATOMS: atom_id res chain seq x y z
N MET A 1 -6.53 4.97 -2.72
CA MET A 1 -6.19 4.94 -4.17
C MET A 1 -5.18 3.83 -4.39
N VAL A 2 -5.25 3.09 -5.51
CA VAL A 2 -4.27 2.04 -5.86
C VAL A 2 -3.68 2.34 -7.24
N ASN A 3 -2.36 2.25 -7.40
CA ASN A 3 -1.66 2.46 -8.67
C ASN A 3 -0.37 1.62 -8.73
N LYS A 4 0.35 1.67 -9.84
CA LYS A 4 1.59 0.89 -10.05
C LYS A 4 2.70 1.19 -9.03
N MET A 5 2.73 2.39 -8.47
CA MET A 5 3.73 2.82 -7.49
C MET A 5 3.38 2.38 -6.07
N GLY A 6 2.14 1.92 -5.83
CA GLY A 6 1.68 1.54 -4.50
C GLY A 6 0.21 1.88 -4.25
N PHE A 7 -0.16 1.99 -2.98
CA PHE A 7 -1.52 2.37 -2.60
C PHE A 7 -1.56 3.32 -1.41
N PHE A 8 -2.64 4.09 -1.34
CA PHE A 8 -2.98 4.94 -0.21
C PHE A 8 -4.01 4.24 0.68
N ALA A 9 -3.73 4.23 1.98
CA ALA A 9 -4.60 3.75 3.05
C ALA A 9 -4.88 4.89 4.06
N GLU A 10 -5.93 4.72 4.86
CA GLU A 10 -6.33 5.69 5.88
C GLU A 10 -6.26 5.06 7.27
N ALA A 11 -5.68 5.78 8.22
CA ALA A 11 -5.62 5.42 9.63
C ALA A 11 -6.15 6.61 10.45
N GLY A 12 -7.48 6.66 10.62
CA GLY A 12 -8.15 7.83 11.19
C GLY A 12 -7.92 9.08 10.31
N PRO A 13 -7.41 10.19 10.86
CA PRO A 13 -7.16 11.40 10.06
C PRO A 13 -5.88 11.32 9.22
N VAL A 14 -5.08 10.26 9.36
CA VAL A 14 -3.79 10.11 8.69
C VAL A 14 -3.96 9.32 7.40
N GLN A 15 -3.47 9.88 6.30
CA GLN A 15 -3.32 9.16 5.04
C GLN A 15 -1.89 8.60 4.92
N ILE A 16 -1.78 7.30 4.66
CA ILE A 16 -0.52 6.56 4.54
C ILE A 16 -0.34 6.12 3.09
N PHE A 17 0.86 6.33 2.54
CA PHE A 17 1.24 5.76 1.26
C PHE A 17 2.14 4.53 1.48
N VAL A 18 1.75 3.40 0.90
CA VAL A 18 2.52 2.15 0.87
C VAL A 18 3.14 2.02 -0.52
N SER A 19 4.45 2.17 -0.61
CA SER A 19 5.22 1.98 -1.85
C SER A 19 5.16 0.53 -2.32
N ASN A 20 5.15 0.31 -3.63
CA ASN A 20 5.26 -1.01 -4.23
C ASN A 20 6.53 -1.77 -3.84
N HIS A 21 7.59 -1.08 -3.41
CA HIS A 21 8.80 -1.71 -2.89
C HIS A 21 8.61 -2.35 -1.51
N LEU A 22 7.51 -2.03 -0.81
CA LEU A 22 7.12 -2.61 0.47
C LEU A 22 5.96 -3.61 0.32
N ILE A 23 5.45 -3.79 -0.91
CA ILE A 23 4.42 -4.78 -1.21
C ILE A 23 5.13 -6.11 -1.47
N PRO A 24 4.61 -7.24 -0.95
CA PRO A 24 5.19 -8.56 -1.23
C PRO A 24 5.34 -8.86 -2.73
N ASP A 25 6.44 -9.52 -3.11
CA ASP A 25 6.77 -9.82 -4.51
C ASP A 25 5.77 -10.78 -5.19
N ASP A 26 4.99 -11.53 -4.43
CA ASP A 26 3.96 -12.45 -4.92
C ASP A 26 2.63 -11.74 -5.28
N MET A 27 2.55 -10.42 -5.06
CA MET A 27 1.43 -9.58 -5.46
C MET A 27 1.71 -8.81 -6.75
N GLU A 28 0.81 -8.90 -7.72
CA GLU A 28 0.92 -8.21 -9.00
C GLU A 28 -0.09 -7.08 -9.14
N PHE A 29 0.36 -5.94 -9.67
CA PHE A 29 -0.51 -4.81 -9.99
C PHE A 29 -1.29 -5.04 -11.29
N GLN A 30 -2.61 -4.84 -11.24
CA GLN A 30 -3.50 -4.87 -12.39
C GLN A 30 -4.15 -3.49 -12.60
N SER A 31 -4.03 -2.94 -13.81
CA SER A 31 -4.52 -1.60 -14.17
C SER A 31 -5.93 -1.59 -14.79
N GLY A 32 -6.77 -2.58 -14.49
CA GLY A 32 -8.14 -2.65 -15.01
C GLY A 32 -9.04 -1.54 -14.48
N ASP A 33 -10.35 -1.64 -14.74
CA ASP A 33 -11.35 -0.65 -14.31
C ASP A 33 -11.29 -0.36 -12.80
N VAL A 34 -10.96 -1.38 -12.01
CA VAL A 34 -10.64 -1.26 -10.59
C VAL A 34 -9.18 -1.68 -10.37
N PRO A 35 -8.24 -0.71 -10.31
CA PRO A 35 -6.84 -1.01 -10.07
C PRO A 35 -6.63 -1.73 -8.74
N ASN A 36 -5.79 -2.75 -8.76
CA ASN A 36 -5.59 -3.61 -7.60
C ASN A 36 -4.21 -4.28 -7.59
N TYR A 37 -3.80 -4.75 -6.42
CA TYR A 37 -2.76 -5.77 -6.27
C TYR A 37 -3.43 -7.10 -5.92
N THR A 38 -3.05 -8.19 -6.58
CA THR A 38 -3.60 -9.52 -6.31
C THR A 38 -2.47 -10.52 -6.13
N THR A 39 -2.57 -11.42 -5.14
CA THR A 39 -1.62 -12.52 -4.96
C THR A 39 -1.65 -13.48 -6.15
N SER A 40 -0.53 -14.15 -6.43
CA SER A 40 -0.43 -15.15 -7.51
C SER A 40 -1.49 -16.26 -7.46
N ASP A 41 -1.97 -16.63 -6.27
CA ASP A 41 -3.03 -17.61 -6.05
C ASP A 41 -4.46 -17.02 -6.08
N GLY A 42 -4.59 -15.70 -6.21
CA GLY A 42 -5.87 -14.97 -6.24
C GLY A 42 -6.58 -14.88 -4.89
N SER A 43 -5.96 -15.32 -3.78
CA SER A 43 -6.60 -15.39 -2.46
C SER A 43 -6.74 -14.02 -1.78
N VAL A 44 -5.81 -13.09 -2.04
CA VAL A 44 -5.81 -11.74 -1.44
C VAL A 44 -5.77 -10.68 -2.52
N LYS A 45 -6.57 -9.63 -2.32
CA LYS A 45 -6.68 -8.49 -3.24
C LYS A 45 -6.71 -7.16 -2.48
N ILE A 46 -5.80 -6.27 -2.82
CA ILE A 46 -5.77 -4.88 -2.35
C ILE A 46 -6.37 -4.01 -3.44
N GLN A 47 -7.56 -3.47 -3.20
CA GLN A 47 -8.25 -2.56 -4.12
C GLN A 47 -8.92 -1.41 -3.36
N LYS A 48 -9.31 -0.36 -4.09
CA LYS A 48 -10.10 0.74 -3.52
C LYS A 48 -11.40 0.15 -2.92
N GLU A 49 -11.82 0.68 -1.77
CA GLU A 49 -13.07 0.30 -1.08
C GLU A 49 -13.13 -1.15 -0.57
N SER A 50 -12.00 -1.88 -0.52
CA SER A 50 -11.91 -3.09 0.28
C SER A 50 -11.87 -2.73 1.77
N GLU A 51 -12.86 -3.21 2.52
CA GLU A 51 -13.14 -2.82 3.91
C GLU A 51 -12.07 -3.26 4.93
N PHE A 52 -11.03 -3.98 4.49
CA PHE A 52 -9.98 -4.51 5.35
C PHE A 52 -8.59 -4.23 4.78
N CYS A 53 -7.89 -3.26 5.38
CA CYS A 53 -6.44 -3.09 5.25
C CYS A 53 -5.84 -3.07 6.66
N ILE A 54 -5.22 -4.18 7.10
CA ILE A 54 -4.47 -4.19 8.36
C ILE A 54 -3.03 -3.76 8.05
N GLY A 55 -2.72 -2.48 8.23
CA GLY A 55 -1.35 -2.00 8.26
C GLY A 55 -0.76 -2.23 9.65
N THR A 56 0.04 -3.29 9.83
CA THR A 56 0.79 -3.48 11.07
C THR A 56 2.15 -2.78 10.96
N ILE A 57 2.42 -1.78 11.80
CA ILE A 57 3.72 -1.09 11.93
C ILE A 57 4.61 -1.83 12.96
N LYS A 58 4.38 -3.15 13.15
CA LYS A 58 4.99 -3.89 14.25
C LYS A 58 6.21 -4.73 13.83
N ASP A 59 6.35 -5.01 12.54
CA ASP A 59 7.53 -5.71 12.02
C ASP A 59 8.58 -4.70 11.53
N ASP A 60 9.86 -5.08 11.69
CA ASP A 60 11.09 -4.29 11.58
C ASP A 60 11.30 -3.50 10.26
N PHE A 61 10.34 -3.53 9.34
CA PHE A 61 10.43 -2.99 7.98
C PHE A 61 9.48 -1.84 7.66
N LEU A 62 8.65 -1.38 8.61
CA LEU A 62 7.79 -0.20 8.40
C LEU A 62 8.19 0.95 9.35
N GLY A 63 8.65 2.06 8.77
CA GLY A 63 9.08 3.26 9.49
C GLY A 63 8.56 4.54 8.82
N VAL A 64 8.75 5.68 9.51
CA VAL A 64 8.44 7.00 8.96
C VAL A 64 9.41 7.31 7.82
N ILE A 65 8.90 7.53 6.60
CA ILE A 65 9.69 8.17 5.54
C ILE A 65 9.70 9.66 5.87
N SER A 66 10.73 10.09 6.60
CA SER A 66 10.99 11.52 6.78
C SER A 66 11.63 12.04 5.49
N ASP A 67 11.02 13.05 4.87
CA ASP A 67 11.65 13.81 3.79
C ASP A 67 12.90 14.53 4.35
N PRO A 68 14.12 14.33 3.81
CA PRO A 68 15.27 15.13 4.20
C PRO A 68 15.19 16.59 3.69
N GLY A 69 14.12 16.98 3.00
CA GLY A 69 13.88 18.32 2.45
C GLY A 69 13.20 19.35 3.34
N GLY A 70 13.06 19.11 4.65
CA GLY A 70 12.63 20.12 5.62
C GLY A 70 13.72 21.17 5.87
N ALA A 71 14.04 21.98 4.87
CA ALA A 71 14.95 23.11 4.97
C ALA A 71 14.35 24.23 5.83
N VAL A 72 15.01 24.52 6.96
CA VAL A 72 15.28 25.89 7.45
C VAL A 72 16.76 25.99 7.78
#